data_AF-A0A6A4XMY1-F1
#
_entry.id   AF-A0A6A4XMY1-F1
#
_cell.length_a   1.000
_cell.length_b   1.000
_cell.length_c   1.000
_cell.angle_alpha   90.00
_cell.angle_beta   90.00
_cell.angle_gamma   90.00
#
_symmetry.space_group_name_H-M   'P 1'
#
loop_
_entity.id
_entity.type
_entity.pdbx_description
1 polymer ?
#
loop_
_entity_poly.entity_id
_entity_poly.type
_entity_poly.pdbx_seq_one_letter_code
_entity_poly.pdbx_strand_id
1 'polypeptide(L)'
;MDNNKKLLRQEDIYTQVTTPTALGDMTLHDRTAITKDNIQQLGVDAWLRQIRDKTQLPTCEIRMHDISYTATVKPSDTRIQTLASAFNITSSRSKAETKFILKNINAIFKPGTMTLVLGPPGCGKTTLLKHLAGILGVKGKEELLGSVTYNGCKANQVDLSTLAAYVEQSDNHFPTLTVKETFEFAHKCLVGKVDPADPLANNEQHMVDILISVLGLTECADTMIGDAMVRGVSGGQKRRVTLGEMLTGRASA
;
A
#
# COMPACT_ATOMS: atom_id res chain seq x y z
N MET A 1 20.20 -55.85 20.31
CA MET A 1 21.04 -54.63 20.41
C MET A 1 20.83 -53.84 19.11
N ASP A 2 19.61 -53.50 18.72
CA ASP A 2 18.75 -52.43 19.26
C ASP A 2 19.48 -51.11 19.50
N ASN A 3 19.32 -50.18 18.56
CA ASN A 3 19.00 -48.79 18.86
C ASN A 3 18.30 -48.12 17.65
N ASN A 4 16.97 -48.11 17.75
CA ASN A 4 16.04 -47.41 16.88
C ASN A 4 16.19 -45.89 17.04
N LYS A 5 16.37 -45.18 15.93
CA LYS A 5 16.07 -43.74 15.81
C LYS A 5 14.55 -43.58 15.88
N LYS A 6 14.04 -42.95 16.94
CA LYS A 6 12.63 -42.57 17.05
C LYS A 6 12.51 -41.06 16.85
N LEU A 7 11.79 -40.68 15.79
CA LEU A 7 11.25 -39.33 15.57
C LEU A 7 10.45 -38.91 16.80
N LEU A 8 10.72 -37.70 17.32
CA LEU A 8 9.81 -37.01 18.22
C LEU A 8 9.01 -35.99 17.38
N ARG A 9 7.69 -36.20 17.38
CA ARG A 9 6.68 -35.38 16.72
C ARG A 9 6.56 -34.05 17.46
N GLN A 10 6.31 -33.01 16.68
CA GLN A 10 6.09 -31.63 17.11
C GLN A 10 4.62 -31.45 17.54
N GLU A 11 4.17 -32.20 18.55
CA GLU A 11 2.81 -32.13 19.12
C GLU A 11 2.77 -31.55 20.55
N ASP A 12 3.84 -30.92 21.01
CA ASP A 12 3.84 -30.25 22.31
C ASP A 12 3.76 -28.73 22.14
N ILE A 13 2.79 -28.13 22.85
CA ILE A 13 2.45 -26.70 23.01
C ILE A 13 1.20 -26.27 22.22
N TYR A 14 0.02 -26.74 22.66
CA TYR A 14 -1.20 -25.94 22.70
C TYR A 14 -1.98 -26.27 23.96
N THR A 15 -1.91 -25.39 24.96
CA THR A 15 -2.71 -25.48 26.18
C THR A 15 -4.17 -25.17 25.84
N GLN A 16 -5.04 -26.16 26.03
CA GLN A 16 -6.49 -26.00 25.92
C GLN A 16 -6.99 -25.03 27.00
N VAL A 17 -7.75 -24.01 26.60
CA VAL A 17 -8.54 -23.20 27.55
C VAL A 17 -10.00 -23.67 27.46
N THR A 18 -10.43 -24.24 28.58
CA THR A 18 -11.70 -24.92 28.84
C THR A 18 -12.88 -23.93 28.88
N THR A 19 -14.04 -24.37 28.40
CA THR A 19 -15.38 -23.79 28.66
C THR A 19 -15.79 -23.92 30.13
N PRO A 20 -16.67 -23.03 30.63
CA PRO A 20 -17.75 -23.52 31.50
C PRO A 20 -19.15 -22.93 31.22
N THR A 21 -20.15 -23.80 31.28
CA THR A 21 -21.61 -23.54 31.44
C THR A 21 -21.91 -23.64 32.97
N ALA A 22 -22.90 -23.03 33.66
CA ALA A 22 -24.29 -22.68 33.36
C ALA A 22 -24.91 -21.66 34.38
N LEU A 23 -25.99 -21.00 33.93
CA LEU A 23 -27.14 -20.30 34.57
C LEU A 23 -27.09 -19.71 36.01
N GLY A 24 -27.44 -18.41 36.12
CA GLY A 24 -27.97 -17.76 37.32
C GLY A 24 -28.20 -16.24 37.16
N ASP A 25 -29.49 -15.84 37.12
CA ASP A 25 -30.12 -14.52 37.29
C ASP A 25 -29.94 -13.35 36.28
N MET A 26 -31.11 -12.92 35.78
CA MET A 26 -31.38 -11.70 35.03
C MET A 26 -31.25 -10.45 35.91
N THR A 27 -30.55 -9.41 35.43
CA THR A 27 -31.12 -8.10 35.03
C THR A 27 -30.03 -7.03 34.88
N LEU A 28 -30.29 -6.12 33.93
CA LEU A 28 -29.74 -4.77 33.73
C LEU A 28 -28.63 -4.57 32.69
N HIS A 29 -29.08 -3.96 31.59
CA HIS A 29 -28.40 -3.31 30.48
C HIS A 29 -27.85 -4.21 29.38
N ASP A 30 -28.79 -4.59 28.51
CA ASP A 30 -28.65 -5.02 27.13
C ASP A 30 -27.64 -4.17 26.33
N ARG A 31 -26.36 -4.54 26.44
CA ARG A 31 -25.27 -4.20 25.50
C ARG A 31 -24.93 -5.38 24.59
N THR A 32 -25.77 -6.41 24.61
CA THR A 32 -25.59 -7.68 23.90
C THR A 32 -26.49 -7.80 22.68
N ALA A 33 -27.00 -6.69 22.15
CA ALA A 33 -27.42 -6.65 20.76
C ALA A 33 -26.14 -6.72 19.89
N ILE A 34 -25.84 -7.92 19.40
CA ILE A 34 -24.84 -8.15 18.35
C ILE A 34 -25.43 -7.58 17.05
N THR A 35 -25.35 -6.27 16.88
CA THR A 35 -25.55 -5.58 15.61
C THR A 35 -24.25 -5.65 14.80
N LYS A 36 -24.35 -5.59 13.46
CA LYS A 36 -23.19 -5.61 12.54
C LYS A 36 -22.10 -4.61 12.96
N ASP A 37 -22.49 -3.49 13.55
CA ASP A 37 -21.61 -2.41 14.00
C ASP A 37 -20.72 -2.81 15.19
N ASN A 38 -21.23 -3.63 16.12
CA ASN A 38 -20.48 -4.09 17.29
C ASN A 38 -19.46 -5.17 16.92
N ILE A 39 -19.75 -6.03 15.94
CA ILE A 39 -18.80 -7.02 15.42
C ILE A 39 -17.62 -6.33 14.72
N GLN A 40 -17.88 -5.27 13.95
CA GLN A 40 -16.84 -4.54 13.22
C GLN A 40 -15.90 -3.78 14.15
N GLN A 41 -16.41 -3.06 15.15
CA GLN A 41 -15.57 -2.33 16.11
C GLN A 41 -14.75 -3.27 17.01
N LEU A 42 -15.37 -4.34 17.54
CA LEU A 42 -14.67 -5.35 18.31
C LEU A 42 -13.62 -6.07 17.46
N GLY A 43 -13.89 -6.29 16.17
CA GLY A 43 -12.96 -6.88 15.21
C GLY A 43 -11.75 -5.99 14.97
N VAL A 44 -11.94 -4.68 14.74
CA VAL A 44 -10.84 -3.73 14.52
C VAL A 44 -9.98 -3.57 15.78
N ASP A 45 -10.59 -3.39 16.96
CA ASP A 45 -9.83 -3.24 18.20
C ASP A 45 -9.09 -4.53 18.59
N ALA A 46 -9.72 -5.70 18.40
CA ALA A 46 -9.06 -6.98 18.65
C ALA A 46 -7.94 -7.24 17.62
N TRP A 47 -8.12 -6.87 16.37
CA TRP A 47 -7.11 -6.96 15.31
C TRP A 47 -5.93 -6.02 15.57
N LEU A 48 -6.19 -4.76 15.95
CA LEU A 48 -5.15 -3.81 16.33
C LEU A 48 -4.36 -4.30 17.54
N ARG A 49 -5.02 -4.91 18.54
CA ARG A 49 -4.35 -5.55 19.68
C ARG A 49 -3.54 -6.77 19.26
N GLN A 50 -4.07 -7.63 18.38
CA GLN A 50 -3.31 -8.78 17.84
C GLN A 50 -2.09 -8.35 17.04
N ILE A 51 -2.18 -7.27 16.26
CA ILE A 51 -1.03 -6.69 15.55
C ILE A 51 -0.02 -6.13 16.53
N ARG A 52 -0.48 -5.50 17.61
CA ARG A 52 0.39 -4.93 18.63
C ARG A 52 1.08 -5.99 19.48
N ASP A 53 0.41 -7.11 19.74
CA ASP A 53 0.91 -8.21 20.58
C ASP A 53 1.75 -9.23 19.80
N LYS A 54 1.58 -9.35 18.47
CA LYS A 54 2.50 -10.10 17.61
C LYS A 54 3.80 -9.29 17.39
N THR A 55 4.76 -9.54 18.26
CA THR A 55 6.22 -9.34 18.12
C THR A 55 6.70 -8.63 16.85
N GLN A 56 7.17 -7.39 17.02
CA GLN A 56 7.85 -6.53 16.03
C GLN A 56 7.27 -6.61 14.61
N LEU A 57 6.32 -5.71 14.34
CA LEU A 57 5.96 -5.35 12.97
C LEU A 57 7.23 -5.19 12.11
N PRO A 58 7.27 -5.74 10.88
CA PRO A 58 8.41 -5.59 10.00
C PRO A 58 8.73 -4.11 9.82
N THR A 59 9.86 -3.68 10.36
CA THR A 59 10.33 -2.31 10.24
C THR A 59 11.31 -2.20 9.09
N CYS A 60 11.09 -1.27 8.17
CA CYS A 60 12.01 -0.99 7.06
C CYS A 60 12.60 0.43 7.21
N GLU A 61 13.91 0.52 7.44
CA GLU A 61 14.66 1.75 7.32
C GLU A 61 15.19 1.88 5.88
N ILE A 62 14.87 2.98 5.23
CA ILE A 62 15.31 3.25 3.86
C ILE A 62 16.40 4.33 3.90
N ARG A 63 17.54 4.06 3.27
CA ARG A 63 18.65 5.01 3.17
C ARG A 63 18.96 5.34 1.71
N MET A 64 19.12 6.61 1.42
CA MET A 64 19.51 7.14 0.11
C MET A 64 20.85 7.85 0.24
N HIS A 65 21.78 7.53 -0.66
CA HIS A 65 23.09 8.16 -0.74
C HIS A 65 23.35 8.68 -2.15
N ASP A 66 23.64 9.98 -2.26
CA ASP A 66 23.99 10.72 -3.48
C ASP A 66 23.11 10.43 -4.70
N ILE A 67 21.79 10.33 -4.49
CA ILE A 67 20.85 10.01 -5.56
C ILE A 67 20.79 11.15 -6.57
N SER A 68 21.13 10.83 -7.82
CA SER A 68 21.03 11.74 -8.95
C SER A 68 20.38 11.01 -10.13
N TYR A 69 19.40 11.64 -10.75
CA TYR A 69 18.68 11.08 -11.89
C TYR A 69 18.59 12.11 -13.01
N THR A 70 19.05 11.72 -14.20
CA THR A 70 18.99 12.54 -15.40
C THR A 70 17.96 12.00 -16.37
N ALA A 71 17.21 12.91 -16.99
CA ALA A 71 16.27 12.57 -18.04
C ALA A 71 16.40 13.48 -19.24
N THR A 72 16.16 12.91 -20.43
CA THR A 72 16.11 13.69 -21.67
C THR A 72 14.76 14.38 -21.75
N VAL A 73 14.77 15.70 -21.58
CA VAL A 73 13.56 16.51 -21.67
C VAL A 73 13.42 16.95 -23.13
N LYS A 74 12.35 16.49 -23.80
CA LYS A 74 11.94 17.09 -25.07
C LYS A 74 11.45 18.51 -24.77
N PRO A 75 11.89 19.54 -25.51
CA PRO A 75 11.43 20.90 -25.26
C PRO A 75 9.99 21.02 -25.78
N SER A 76 9.02 20.83 -24.89
CA SER A 76 7.61 21.10 -25.16
C SER A 76 6.87 21.44 -23.86
N ASP A 77 6.20 22.59 -23.90
CA ASP A 77 5.17 23.13 -22.99
C ASP A 77 5.56 23.69 -21.61
N THR A 78 6.46 24.69 -21.59
CA THR A 78 6.20 25.84 -20.71
C THR A 78 5.02 26.61 -21.29
N ARG A 79 3.84 26.49 -20.66
CA ARG A 79 2.59 27.23 -20.94
C ARG A 79 2.71 28.74 -20.68
N ILE A 80 3.67 29.38 -21.33
CA ILE A 80 3.61 30.81 -21.63
C ILE A 80 3.91 30.88 -23.12
N GLN A 81 2.85 31.02 -23.91
CA GLN A 81 2.99 31.54 -25.26
C GLN A 81 3.49 32.98 -25.12
N THR A 82 4.80 33.15 -25.04
CA THR A 82 5.42 34.47 -25.18
C THR A 82 4.98 35.00 -26.54
N LEU A 83 4.61 36.28 -26.64
CA LEU A 83 4.16 36.94 -27.88
C LEU A 83 5.05 36.64 -29.12
N ALA A 84 6.31 36.25 -28.90
CA ALA A 84 7.24 35.74 -29.89
C ALA A 84 6.80 34.47 -30.64
N SER A 85 5.91 33.63 -30.10
CA SER A 85 5.38 32.45 -30.82
C SER A 85 4.24 32.79 -31.79
N ALA A 86 3.60 33.96 -31.64
CA ALA A 86 2.53 34.44 -32.52
C ALA A 86 3.07 35.09 -33.80
N PHE A 87 4.30 35.60 -33.76
CA PHE A 87 5.05 35.96 -34.95
C PHE A 87 5.92 34.76 -35.32
N ASN A 88 5.75 34.19 -36.50
CA ASN A 88 6.53 33.04 -37.03
C ASN A 88 8.03 33.38 -37.23
N ILE A 89 8.72 33.81 -36.17
CA ILE A 89 10.12 34.17 -36.16
C ILE A 89 10.86 32.99 -35.53
N THR A 90 11.49 32.22 -36.41
CA THR A 90 12.49 31.17 -36.19
C THR A 90 11.99 29.76 -35.81
N SER A 91 11.98 28.91 -36.83
CA SER A 91 12.13 27.46 -36.76
C SER A 91 13.49 27.11 -36.12
N SER A 92 13.60 27.19 -34.79
CA SER A 92 14.68 26.54 -34.05
C SER A 92 14.21 25.14 -33.65
N ARG A 93 14.79 24.11 -34.25
CA ARG A 93 14.55 22.72 -33.91
C ARG A 93 15.15 22.49 -32.53
N SER A 94 14.33 22.59 -31.49
CA SER A 94 14.77 22.53 -30.11
C SER A 94 15.35 21.14 -29.81
N LYS A 95 16.68 21.11 -29.60
CA LYS A 95 17.43 19.86 -29.37
C LYS A 95 17.04 19.31 -27.99
N ALA A 96 16.75 18.02 -27.93
CA ALA A 96 16.49 17.34 -26.67
C ALA A 96 17.73 17.45 -25.75
N GLU A 97 17.52 17.94 -24.54
CA GLU A 97 18.59 18.22 -23.57
C GLU A 97 18.43 17.29 -22.36
N THR A 98 19.55 16.70 -21.92
CA THR A 98 19.59 15.91 -20.70
C THR A 98 19.63 16.85 -19.50
N LYS A 99 18.66 16.73 -18.60
CA LYS A 99 18.56 17.54 -17.38
C LYS A 99 18.56 16.67 -16.14
N PHE A 100 19.12 17.18 -15.06
CA PHE A 100 18.97 16.58 -13.73
C PHE A 100 17.55 16.81 -13.24
N ILE A 101 16.81 15.72 -13.01
CA ILE A 101 15.51 15.73 -12.36
C ILE A 101 15.68 15.57 -10.85
N LEU A 102 16.60 14.69 -10.43
CA LEU A 102 17.07 14.57 -9.05
C LEU A 102 18.57 14.85 -9.03
N LYS A 103 19.06 15.55 -8.01
CA LYS A 103 20.48 15.93 -7.91
C LYS A 103 20.95 15.83 -6.48
N ASN A 104 21.91 14.93 -6.24
CA ASN A 104 22.63 14.76 -4.98
C ASN A 104 21.72 14.66 -3.74
N ILE A 105 20.70 13.79 -3.79
CA ILE A 105 19.74 13.62 -2.70
C ILE A 105 20.28 12.56 -1.72
N ASN A 106 20.38 12.97 -0.46
CA ASN A 106 20.75 12.13 0.68
C ASN A 106 19.60 12.14 1.70
N ALA A 107 19.11 10.98 2.12
CA ALA A 107 17.94 10.88 3.02
C ALA A 107 17.91 9.56 3.80
N ILE A 108 17.30 9.59 4.99
CA ILE A 108 17.02 8.39 5.80
C ILE A 108 15.56 8.44 6.23
N PHE A 109 14.81 7.39 5.93
CA PHE A 109 13.40 7.23 6.32
C PHE A 109 13.33 6.16 7.40
N LYS A 110 12.94 6.58 8.62
CA LYS A 110 12.87 5.68 9.77
C LYS A 110 11.50 5.00 9.86
N PRO A 111 11.44 3.73 10.29
CA PRO A 111 10.19 3.05 10.58
C PRO A 111 9.31 3.82 11.57
N GLY A 112 7.99 3.73 11.42
CA GLY A 112 7.02 4.37 12.32
C GLY A 112 6.92 5.89 12.18
N THR A 113 7.50 6.48 11.13
CA THR A 113 7.43 7.92 10.86
C THR A 113 6.62 8.22 9.61
N MET A 114 5.98 9.39 9.57
CA MET A 114 5.38 9.95 8.36
C MET A 114 6.28 11.08 7.85
N THR A 115 6.77 10.94 6.62
CA THR A 115 7.64 11.95 5.99
C THR A 115 6.88 12.73 4.92
N LEU A 116 6.90 14.06 5.03
CA LEU A 116 6.26 14.95 4.06
C LEU A 116 7.31 15.52 3.09
N VAL A 117 7.15 15.22 1.80
CA VAL A 117 8.01 15.76 0.72
C VAL A 117 7.32 16.95 0.05
N LEU A 118 7.86 18.16 0.24
CA LEU A 118 7.33 19.39 -0.34
C LEU A 118 8.26 19.98 -1.39
N GLY A 119 7.67 20.67 -2.36
CA GLY A 119 8.41 21.42 -3.36
C GLY A 119 7.51 21.87 -4.52
N PRO A 120 7.96 22.82 -5.35
CA PRO A 120 7.19 23.34 -6.49
C PRO A 120 6.79 22.25 -7.51
N PRO A 121 5.79 22.48 -8.37
CA PRO A 121 5.50 21.60 -9.50
C PRO A 121 6.76 21.39 -10.36
N GLY A 122 6.99 20.15 -10.81
CA GLY A 122 8.15 19.81 -11.66
C GLY A 122 9.49 19.61 -10.94
N CYS A 123 9.57 19.76 -9.61
CA CYS A 123 10.83 19.60 -8.87
C CYS A 123 11.27 18.14 -8.60
N GLY A 124 10.62 17.14 -9.22
CA GLY A 124 11.01 15.74 -9.10
C GLY A 124 10.42 14.95 -7.92
N LYS A 125 9.42 15.46 -7.17
CA LYS A 125 8.79 14.73 -6.05
C LYS A 125 8.28 13.34 -6.45
N THR A 126 7.48 13.27 -7.51
CA THR A 126 6.94 12.01 -8.04
C THR A 126 8.06 11.09 -8.49
N THR A 127 9.11 11.62 -9.11
CA THR A 127 10.30 10.86 -9.51
C THR A 127 11.04 10.28 -8.31
N LEU A 128 11.20 11.06 -7.23
CA LEU A 128 11.81 10.61 -5.98
C LEU A 128 11.00 9.48 -5.34
N LEU A 129 9.68 9.62 -5.24
CA LEU A 129 8.80 8.60 -4.66
C LEU A 129 8.76 7.32 -5.50
N LYS A 130 8.71 7.45 -6.84
CA LYS A 130 8.79 6.30 -7.75
C LYS A 130 10.14 5.58 -7.65
N HIS A 131 11.22 6.32 -7.45
CA HIS A 131 12.53 5.72 -7.23
C HIS A 131 12.60 4.94 -5.92
N LEU A 132 12.07 5.49 -4.82
CA LEU A 132 11.97 4.82 -3.53
C LEU A 132 11.12 3.54 -3.57
N ALA A 133 10.05 3.53 -4.37
CA ALA A 133 9.22 2.35 -4.58
C ALA A 133 9.80 1.33 -5.60
N GLY A 134 10.97 1.61 -6.20
CA GLY A 134 11.58 0.71 -7.18
C GLY A 134 10.88 0.67 -8.55
N ILE A 135 9.89 1.53 -8.79
CA ILE A 135 9.08 1.56 -10.03
C ILE A 135 9.53 2.66 -11.01
N LEU A 136 10.61 3.38 -10.70
CA LEU A 136 11.18 4.36 -11.62
C LEU A 136 11.83 3.63 -12.81
N GLY A 137 11.12 3.56 -13.93
CA GLY A 137 11.63 2.97 -15.16
C GLY A 137 12.66 3.89 -15.83
N VAL A 138 13.94 3.50 -15.77
CA VAL A 138 15.04 4.19 -16.47
C VAL A 138 15.07 3.69 -17.92
N LYS A 139 14.97 4.61 -18.90
CA LYS A 139 14.94 4.25 -20.33
C LYS A 139 15.89 5.10 -21.18
N GLY A 140 16.45 4.49 -22.23
CA GLY A 140 17.19 5.21 -23.26
C GLY A 140 18.47 5.87 -22.75
N LYS A 141 18.51 7.21 -22.75
CA LYS A 141 19.67 8.04 -22.32
C LYS A 141 19.56 8.55 -20.87
N GLU A 142 18.62 8.02 -20.11
CA GLU A 142 18.44 8.36 -18.70
C GLU A 142 19.50 7.65 -17.85
N GLU A 143 20.02 8.33 -16.83
CA GLU A 143 20.99 7.76 -15.91
C GLU A 143 20.53 7.96 -14.48
N LEU A 144 20.60 6.89 -13.69
CA LEU A 144 20.32 6.89 -12.26
C LEU A 144 21.61 6.52 -11.51
N LEU A 145 22.09 7.44 -10.70
CA LEU A 145 23.32 7.35 -9.91
C LEU A 145 23.00 7.36 -8.41
N GLY A 146 23.96 6.89 -7.62
CA GLY A 146 23.82 6.75 -6.16
C GLY A 146 23.28 5.39 -5.75
N SER A 147 22.90 5.25 -4.48
CA SER A 147 22.39 3.98 -3.94
C SER A 147 21.22 4.18 -2.98
N VAL A 148 20.24 3.28 -3.08
CA VAL A 148 19.16 3.13 -2.09
C VAL A 148 19.27 1.75 -1.44
N THR A 149 19.16 1.72 -0.12
CA THR A 149 19.11 0.48 0.65
C THR A 149 17.88 0.42 1.54
N TYR A 150 17.39 -0.81 1.77
CA TYR A 150 16.21 -1.16 2.56
C TYR A 150 16.69 -2.14 3.64
N ASN A 151 16.77 -1.70 4.89
CA ASN A 151 17.44 -2.42 5.97
C ASN A 151 18.88 -2.87 5.62
N GLY A 152 19.61 -2.07 4.83
CA GLY A 152 20.96 -2.39 4.37
C GLY A 152 21.02 -3.26 3.10
N CYS A 153 19.92 -3.88 2.69
CA CYS A 153 19.83 -4.63 1.43
C CYS A 153 19.62 -3.70 0.24
N LYS A 154 20.21 -4.01 -0.91
CA LYS A 154 19.97 -3.28 -2.16
C LYS A 154 18.60 -3.64 -2.76
N ALA A 155 18.07 -2.77 -3.61
CA ALA A 155 16.80 -2.97 -4.31
C ALA A 155 16.68 -4.31 -5.07
N ASN A 156 17.78 -4.88 -5.56
CA ASN A 156 17.79 -6.16 -6.28
C ASN A 156 17.90 -7.39 -5.36
N GLN A 157 18.07 -7.19 -4.05
CA GLN A 157 18.18 -8.24 -3.04
C GLN A 157 16.87 -8.43 -2.25
N VAL A 158 15.90 -7.55 -2.46
CA VAL A 158 14.62 -7.55 -1.78
C VAL A 158 13.50 -7.48 -2.82
N ASP A 159 12.36 -8.08 -2.49
CA ASP A 159 11.16 -7.86 -3.28
C ASP A 159 10.53 -6.53 -2.86
N LEU A 160 10.79 -5.48 -3.65
CA LEU A 160 10.23 -4.16 -3.36
C LEU A 160 8.70 -4.11 -3.53
N SER A 161 8.12 -5.02 -4.30
CA SER A 161 6.67 -5.05 -4.49
C SER A 161 5.91 -5.46 -3.23
N THR A 162 6.57 -6.20 -2.33
CA THR A 162 6.01 -6.56 -1.01
C THR A 162 6.37 -5.55 0.08
N LEU A 163 7.50 -4.84 -0.06
CA LEU A 163 7.99 -3.88 0.94
C LEU A 163 7.43 -2.46 0.76
N ALA A 164 7.08 -2.05 -0.46
CA ALA A 164 6.67 -0.68 -0.77
C ALA A 164 5.41 -0.65 -1.64
N ALA A 165 4.38 0.00 -1.14
CA ALA A 165 3.19 0.35 -1.91
C ALA A 165 3.31 1.78 -2.44
N TYR A 166 3.03 1.99 -3.74
CA TYR A 166 3.00 3.31 -4.35
C TYR A 166 1.58 3.65 -4.83
N VAL A 167 0.99 4.68 -4.24
CA VAL A 167 -0.31 5.20 -4.65
C VAL A 167 -0.10 6.32 -5.66
N GLU A 168 -0.61 6.14 -6.88
CA GLU A 168 -0.49 7.14 -7.95
C GLU A 168 -1.24 8.44 -7.63
N GLN A 169 -1.03 9.49 -8.42
CA GLN A 169 -1.75 10.76 -8.24
C GLN A 169 -3.22 10.65 -8.67
N SER A 170 -3.51 9.86 -9.70
CA SER A 170 -4.85 9.60 -10.20
C SER A 170 -5.36 8.25 -9.71
N ASP A 171 -6.62 8.21 -9.30
CA ASP A 171 -7.30 6.98 -8.91
C ASP A 171 -7.96 6.36 -10.14
N ASN A 172 -7.58 5.12 -10.50
CA ASN A 172 -8.12 4.40 -11.65
C ASN A 172 -8.77 3.10 -11.21
N HIS A 173 -10.10 3.06 -11.29
CA HIS A 173 -10.93 1.97 -10.78
C HIS A 173 -11.97 1.57 -11.81
N PHE A 174 -12.46 0.34 -11.75
CA PHE A 174 -13.62 -0.08 -12.54
C PHE A 174 -14.88 0.63 -12.02
N PRO A 175 -15.52 1.50 -12.82
CA PRO A 175 -16.57 2.39 -12.31
C PRO A 175 -17.86 1.65 -11.93
N THR A 176 -18.09 0.46 -12.49
CA THR A 176 -19.28 -0.36 -12.27
C THR A 176 -19.18 -1.27 -11.05
N LEU A 177 -18.00 -1.42 -10.45
CA LEU A 177 -17.84 -2.21 -9.23
C LEU A 177 -18.16 -1.35 -8.00
N THR A 178 -18.69 -2.00 -6.97
CA THR A 178 -18.80 -1.41 -5.63
C THR A 178 -17.43 -1.34 -4.95
N VAL A 179 -17.34 -0.56 -3.86
CA VAL A 179 -16.13 -0.49 -3.02
C VAL A 179 -15.75 -1.88 -2.51
N LYS A 180 -16.72 -2.63 -1.99
CA LYS A 180 -16.50 -3.99 -1.48
C LYS A 180 -16.04 -4.95 -2.57
N GLU A 181 -16.69 -4.95 -3.73
CA GLU A 181 -16.29 -5.79 -4.86
C GLU A 181 -14.88 -5.47 -5.36
N THR A 182 -14.50 -4.18 -5.34
CA THR A 182 -13.15 -3.75 -5.75
C THR A 182 -12.09 -4.30 -4.79
N PHE A 183 -12.33 -4.26 -3.47
CA PHE A 183 -11.41 -4.83 -2.49
C PHE A 183 -11.37 -6.35 -2.56
N GLU A 184 -12.51 -7.01 -2.72
CA GLU A 184 -12.55 -8.47 -2.90
C GLU A 184 -11.82 -8.90 -4.17
N PHE A 185 -11.96 -8.15 -5.26
CA PHE A 185 -11.25 -8.40 -6.51
C PHE A 185 -9.73 -8.26 -6.33
N ALA A 186 -9.29 -7.14 -5.75
CA ALA A 186 -7.88 -6.88 -5.49
C ALA A 186 -7.26 -7.94 -4.57
N HIS A 187 -7.95 -8.29 -3.48
CA HIS A 187 -7.52 -9.33 -2.56
C HIS A 187 -7.36 -10.69 -3.26
N LYS A 188 -8.34 -11.10 -4.08
CA LYS A 188 -8.28 -12.35 -4.86
C LYS A 188 -7.09 -12.36 -5.83
N CYS A 189 -6.77 -11.22 -6.45
CA CYS A 189 -5.64 -11.09 -7.36
C CYS A 189 -4.27 -11.14 -6.66
N LEU A 190 -4.17 -10.65 -5.42
CA LEU A 190 -2.91 -10.51 -4.70
C LEU A 190 -2.56 -11.72 -3.82
N VAL A 191 -3.56 -12.40 -3.25
CA VAL A 191 -3.34 -13.53 -2.32
C VAL A 191 -3.21 -14.87 -3.06
N GLY A 192 -3.83 -15.02 -4.23
CA GLY A 192 -3.83 -16.28 -4.97
C GLY A 192 -4.67 -17.37 -4.31
N LYS A 193 -4.27 -18.65 -4.45
CA LYS A 193 -4.98 -19.77 -3.79
C LYS A 193 -4.51 -19.91 -2.35
N VAL A 194 -5.42 -19.65 -1.42
CA VAL A 194 -5.22 -19.87 0.01
C VAL A 194 -5.33 -21.36 0.31
N ASP A 195 -4.32 -21.94 0.96
CA ASP A 195 -4.43 -23.30 1.49
C ASP A 195 -5.43 -23.28 2.67
N PRO A 196 -6.54 -24.05 2.62
CA PRO A 196 -7.51 -24.10 3.72
C PRO A 196 -6.91 -24.54 5.06
N ALA A 197 -5.71 -25.17 5.03
CA ALA A 197 -4.97 -25.55 6.22
C ALA A 197 -4.06 -24.44 6.78
N ASP A 198 -3.86 -23.31 6.07
CA ASP A 198 -3.07 -22.18 6.56
C ASP A 198 -3.84 -21.45 7.68
N PRO A 199 -3.29 -21.34 8.90
CA PRO A 199 -3.91 -20.60 10.00
C PRO A 199 -4.20 -19.12 9.66
N LEU A 200 -3.52 -18.54 8.67
CA LEU A 200 -3.75 -17.19 8.19
C LEU A 200 -5.02 -17.07 7.32
N ALA A 201 -5.53 -18.18 6.77
CA ALA A 201 -6.71 -18.21 5.90
C ALA A 201 -7.98 -17.68 6.58
N ASN A 202 -8.13 -17.94 7.88
CA ASN A 202 -9.28 -17.43 8.66
C ASN A 202 -9.25 -15.91 8.84
N ASN A 203 -8.06 -15.30 8.91
CA ASN A 203 -7.92 -13.85 8.98
C ASN A 203 -8.14 -13.19 7.61
N GLU A 204 -7.84 -13.89 6.52
CA GLU A 204 -8.05 -13.40 5.16
C GLU A 204 -9.54 -13.25 4.81
N GLN A 205 -10.42 -14.12 5.32
CA GLN A 205 -11.87 -14.03 5.07
C GLN A 205 -12.49 -12.70 5.52
N HIS A 206 -11.93 -12.06 6.55
CA HIS A 206 -12.42 -10.80 7.10
C HIS A 206 -11.54 -9.59 6.74
N MET A 207 -10.44 -9.78 5.99
CA MET A 207 -9.50 -8.72 5.65
C MET A 207 -10.18 -7.54 4.95
N VAL A 208 -11.06 -7.83 3.98
CA VAL A 208 -11.80 -6.81 3.23
C VAL A 208 -12.71 -5.99 4.15
N ASP A 209 -13.46 -6.64 5.03
CA ASP A 209 -14.37 -5.94 5.96
C ASP A 209 -13.59 -5.09 6.98
N ILE A 210 -12.43 -5.58 7.45
CA ILE A 210 -11.52 -4.81 8.31
C ILE A 210 -11.00 -3.57 7.58
N LEU A 211 -10.52 -3.71 6.34
CA LEU A 211 -10.01 -2.59 5.54
C LEU A 211 -11.09 -1.54 5.26
N ILE A 212 -12.33 -1.97 4.94
CA ILE A 212 -13.47 -1.06 4.77
C ILE A 212 -13.72 -0.26 6.05
N SER A 213 -13.69 -0.91 7.20
CA SER A 213 -13.90 -0.27 8.50
C SER A 213 -12.79 0.71 8.86
N VAL A 214 -11.52 0.28 8.78
CA VAL A 214 -10.33 1.08 9.13
C VAL A 214 -10.20 2.32 8.24
N LEU A 215 -10.60 2.22 6.97
CA LEU A 215 -10.56 3.33 6.02
C LEU A 215 -11.81 4.23 6.07
N GLY A 216 -12.77 3.95 6.96
CA GLY A 216 -14.00 4.72 7.08
C GLY A 216 -14.81 4.71 5.77
N LEU A 217 -14.97 3.52 5.19
CA LEU A 217 -15.70 3.27 3.94
C LEU A 217 -16.98 2.46 4.15
N THR A 218 -17.36 2.14 5.39
CA THR A 218 -18.53 1.31 5.73
C THR A 218 -19.82 1.79 5.07
N GLU A 219 -20.12 3.09 5.15
CA GLU A 219 -21.34 3.70 4.59
C GLU A 219 -21.42 3.61 3.05
N CYS A 220 -20.27 3.45 2.37
CA CYS A 220 -20.20 3.38 0.92
C CYS A 220 -19.71 2.02 0.41
N ALA A 221 -19.68 0.99 1.26
CA ALA A 221 -19.17 -0.34 0.91
C ALA A 221 -19.89 -0.94 -0.32
N ASP A 222 -21.21 -0.82 -0.37
CA ASP A 222 -22.05 -1.33 -1.46
C ASP A 222 -22.37 -0.26 -2.53
N THR A 223 -21.69 0.89 -2.49
CA THR A 223 -21.85 1.96 -3.50
C THR A 223 -20.86 1.76 -4.64
N MET A 224 -21.33 1.91 -5.89
CA MET A 224 -20.46 1.91 -7.07
C MET A 224 -19.38 2.99 -6.99
N ILE A 225 -18.18 2.66 -7.44
CA ILE A 225 -17.07 3.62 -7.49
C ILE A 225 -17.40 4.81 -8.40
N GLY A 226 -18.01 4.53 -9.56
CA GLY A 226 -18.36 5.52 -10.57
C GLY A 226 -17.17 6.22 -11.23
N ASP A 227 -17.46 7.05 -12.22
CA ASP A 227 -16.49 7.86 -12.95
C ASP A 227 -17.10 9.24 -13.31
N ALA A 228 -16.62 9.89 -14.37
CA ALA A 228 -17.15 11.16 -14.82
C ALA A 228 -18.57 11.06 -15.43
N MET A 229 -18.97 9.88 -15.91
CA MET A 229 -20.26 9.64 -16.57
C MET A 229 -21.25 8.94 -15.63
N VAL A 230 -20.75 8.08 -14.73
CA VAL A 230 -21.54 7.32 -13.76
C VAL A 230 -21.31 7.88 -12.37
N ARG A 231 -22.37 8.37 -11.73
CA ARG A 231 -22.31 8.82 -10.33
C ARG A 231 -21.90 7.65 -9.42
N GLY A 232 -20.96 7.90 -8.53
CA GLY A 232 -20.52 6.94 -7.53
C GLY A 232 -20.05 7.61 -6.25
N VAL A 233 -19.03 7.05 -5.63
CA VAL A 233 -18.42 7.58 -4.40
C VAL A 233 -17.77 8.95 -4.61
N SER A 234 -17.61 9.73 -3.54
CA SER A 234 -16.90 11.00 -3.56
C SER A 234 -15.41 10.82 -3.90
N GLY A 235 -14.74 11.89 -4.37
CA GLY A 235 -13.31 11.85 -4.67
C GLY A 235 -12.44 11.47 -3.46
N GLY A 236 -12.80 11.93 -2.25
CA GLY A 236 -12.11 11.57 -1.02
C GLY A 236 -12.30 10.09 -0.64
N GLN A 237 -13.49 9.53 -0.85
CA GLN A 237 -13.74 8.10 -0.69
C GLN A 237 -12.93 7.30 -1.72
N LYS A 238 -12.97 7.71 -3.00
CA LYS A 238 -12.20 7.07 -4.08
C LYS A 238 -10.70 7.02 -3.77
N ARG A 239 -10.15 8.09 -3.19
CA ARG A 239 -8.75 8.12 -2.76
C ARG A 239 -8.43 7.09 -1.67
N ARG A 240 -9.35 6.89 -0.72
CA ARG A 240 -9.21 5.86 0.33
C ARG A 240 -9.38 4.45 -0.24
N VAL A 241 -10.23 4.27 -1.25
CA VAL A 241 -10.32 2.99 -1.99
C VAL A 241 -8.98 2.63 -2.63
N THR A 242 -8.33 3.56 -3.35
CA THR A 242 -7.01 3.30 -3.94
C THR A 242 -5.98 2.89 -2.88
N LEU A 243 -6.02 3.51 -1.71
CA LEU A 243 -5.14 3.14 -0.60
C LEU A 243 -5.47 1.74 -0.06
N GLY A 244 -6.76 1.42 0.12
CA GLY A 244 -7.20 0.11 0.58
C GLY A 244 -6.84 -1.01 -0.38
N GLU A 245 -6.97 -0.80 -1.69
CA GLU A 245 -6.57 -1.76 -2.73
C GLU A 245 -5.12 -2.20 -2.55
N MET A 246 -4.21 -1.24 -2.34
CA MET A 246 -2.78 -1.52 -2.12
C MET A 246 -2.51 -2.25 -0.79
N LEU A 247 -3.42 -2.15 0.18
CA LEU A 247 -3.32 -2.82 1.48
C LEU A 247 -3.98 -4.21 1.49
N THR A 248 -4.71 -4.60 0.44
CA THR A 248 -5.34 -5.93 0.34
C THR A 248 -4.33 -7.06 0.08
N GLY A 249 -3.14 -6.72 -0.40
CA GLY A 249 -2.07 -7.68 -0.69
C GLY A 249 -1.31 -8.14 0.55
N ARG A 250 -0.69 -9.32 0.47
CA ARG A 250 0.17 -9.84 1.54
C ARG A 250 1.40 -8.93 1.66
N ALA A 251 1.50 -8.17 2.74
CA ALA A 251 2.79 -7.69 3.21
C ALA A 251 3.51 -8.89 3.84
N SER A 252 4.10 -9.76 3.02
CA SER A 252 4.98 -10.81 3.53
C SER A 252 6.27 -10.15 4.01
N ALA A 253 6.43 -10.13 5.33
CA ALA A 253 7.72 -9.88 5.99
C ALA A 253 8.67 -11.05 5.79
#